data_AF-A0A7Y6Y6N7-F1
#
_entry.id   AF-A0A7Y6Y6N7-F1
#
_cell.length_a   1.000
_cell.length_b   1.000
_cell.length_c   1.000
_cell.angle_alpha   90.00
_cell.angle_beta   90.00
_cell.angle_gamma   90.00
#
_symmetry.space_group_name_H-M   'P 1'
#
loop_
_entity.id
_entity.type
_entity.pdbx_description
1 polymer ?
#
loop_
_entity_poly.entity_id
_entity_poly.type
_entity_poly.pdbx_seq_one_letter_code
_entity_poly.pdbx_strand_id
1 'polypeptide(L)'
;MQPKLLVFVIKAQKEVPIPFTNDPKKYPIHEHYLSEVEEKTFIYKYKPDSSLDEEKYISFLKEKFKRKYNALSVECGSLENLLGITENKA
;
A
#
# COMPACT_ATOMS: atom_id res chain seq x y z
N MET A 1 -22.63 -1.31 17.34
CA MET A 1 -21.92 -1.57 16.07
C MET A 1 -20.71 -2.45 16.34
N GLN A 2 -20.47 -3.46 15.51
CA GLN A 2 -19.28 -4.32 15.63
C GLN A 2 -18.07 -3.63 14.97
N PRO A 3 -16.85 -3.75 15.52
CA PRO A 3 -15.64 -3.20 14.91
C PRO A 3 -15.33 -3.93 13.59
N LYS A 4 -14.99 -3.16 12.55
CA LYS A 4 -14.56 -3.67 11.25
C LYS A 4 -13.04 -3.61 11.12
N LEU A 5 -12.44 -4.54 10.39
CA LEU A 5 -11.03 -4.49 10.03
C LEU A 5 -10.90 -4.02 8.59
N LEU A 6 -10.21 -2.90 8.40
CA LEU A 6 -9.85 -2.37 7.09
C LEU A 6 -8.41 -2.73 6.81
N VAL A 7 -8.12 -3.25 5.62
CA VAL A 7 -6.76 -3.57 5.21
C VAL A 7 -6.33 -2.60 4.13
N PHE A 8 -5.20 -1.95 4.37
CA PHE A 8 -4.59 -1.00 3.43
C PHE A 8 -3.31 -1.61 2.87
N VAL A 9 -3.24 -1.73 1.54
CA VAL A 9 -2.03 -2.13 0.82
C VAL A 9 -1.40 -0.88 0.22
N ILE A 10 -0.19 -0.57 0.66
CA ILE A 10 0.56 0.62 0.28
C ILE A 10 1.69 0.19 -0.65
N LYS A 11 1.71 0.70 -1.87
CA LYS A 11 2.76 0.44 -2.85
C LYS A 11 3.65 1.68 -2.95
N ALA A 12 4.88 1.59 -2.47
CA ALA A 12 5.86 2.67 -2.52
C ALA A 12 7.03 2.29 -3.44
N GLN A 13 7.72 3.29 -4.00
CA GLN A 13 8.92 3.07 -4.77
C GLN A 13 10.13 3.28 -3.86
N LYS A 14 11.06 2.33 -3.86
CA LYS A 14 12.31 2.41 -3.10
C LYS A 14 13.48 2.37 -4.06
N GLU A 15 14.46 3.24 -3.83
CA GLU A 15 15.71 3.21 -4.57
C GLU A 15 16.54 1.98 -4.18
N VAL A 16 17.02 1.26 -5.19
CA VAL A 16 17.93 0.14 -5.03
C VAL A 16 19.34 0.71 -4.89
N PRO A 17 20.03 0.46 -3.75
CA PRO A 17 21.40 0.90 -3.61
C PRO A 17 22.29 0.14 -4.61
N ILE A 18 22.85 0.85 -5.58
CA ILE A 18 23.81 0.26 -6.52
C ILE A 18 25.15 0.14 -5.77
N PRO A 19 25.78 -1.05 -5.73
CA PRO A 19 27.19 -1.11 -5.42
C PRO A 19 27.92 -0.45 -6.61
N PHE A 20 28.49 0.74 -6.39
CA PHE A 20 29.29 1.43 -7.40
C PHE A 20 30.38 0.47 -7.90
N THR A 21 30.17 -0.11 -9.08
CA THR A 21 31.26 -0.73 -9.83
C THR A 21 32.05 0.43 -10.44
N ASN A 22 33.37 0.37 -10.34
CA ASN A 22 34.30 1.48 -10.63
C ASN A 22 34.30 1.97 -12.10
N ASP A 23 33.35 1.54 -12.94
CA ASP A 23 33.37 1.83 -14.38
C ASP A 23 31.95 1.96 -15.01
N PRO A 24 31.25 3.09 -14.76
CA PRO A 24 29.89 3.32 -15.26
C PRO A 24 29.78 3.42 -16.79
N LYS A 25 30.92 3.57 -17.50
CA LYS A 25 30.96 3.58 -18.97
C LYS A 25 30.79 2.20 -19.59
N LYS A 26 31.09 1.13 -18.85
CA LYS A 26 31.05 -0.26 -19.36
C LYS A 26 29.68 -0.91 -19.19
N TYR A 27 28.91 -0.47 -18.19
CA TYR A 27 27.58 -0.98 -17.87
C TYR A 27 26.63 0.20 -17.60
N PRO A 28 26.01 0.79 -18.65
CA PRO A 28 25.03 1.85 -18.46
C PRO A 28 23.81 1.27 -17.74
N ILE A 29 23.58 1.68 -16.50
CA ILE A 29 22.38 1.33 -15.75
C ILE A 29 21.36 2.44 -16.01
N HIS A 30 20.23 2.08 -16.63
CA HIS A 30 19.14 3.02 -16.81
C HIS A 30 18.38 3.22 -15.48
N GLU A 31 17.95 4.44 -15.19
CA GLU A 31 17.35 4.83 -13.90
C GLU A 31 16.14 3.97 -13.49
N HIS A 32 15.39 3.42 -14.45
CA HIS A 32 14.24 2.56 -14.18
C HIS A 32 14.60 1.20 -13.56
N TYR A 33 15.85 0.75 -13.67
CA TYR A 33 16.34 -0.45 -12.97
C TYR A 33 16.75 -0.17 -11.53
N LEU A 34 16.74 1.10 -11.10
CA LEU A 34 17.17 1.54 -9.78
C LEU A 34 16.02 1.67 -8.80
N SER A 35 14.84 1.22 -9.19
CA SER A 35 13.65 1.37 -8.37
C SER A 35 12.88 0.07 -8.25
N GLU A 36 12.68 -0.36 -7.02
CA GLU A 36 11.84 -1.51 -6.68
C GLU A 36 10.52 -1.03 -6.06
N VAL A 37 9.46 -1.81 -6.28
CA VAL A 37 8.17 -1.58 -5.62
C VAL A 37 8.20 -2.30 -4.27
N GLU A 38 8.08 -1.54 -3.20
CA GLU A 38 7.90 -2.06 -1.85
C GLU A 38 6.40 -2.06 -1.50
N GLU A 39 5.88 -3.22 -1.13
CA GLU A 39 4.50 -3.36 -0.66
C GLU A 39 4.45 -3.44 0.87
N LYS A 40 3.58 -2.63 1.49
CA LYS A 40 3.34 -2.63 2.93
C LYS A 40 1.85 -2.79 3.21
N THR A 41 1.51 -3.80 4.02
CA THR A 41 0.13 -4.07 4.43
C THR A 41 -0.12 -3.55 5.85
N PHE A 42 -1.15 -2.72 6.01
CA PHE A 42 -1.59 -2.19 7.30
C PHE A 42 -2.99 -2.67 7.62
N ILE A 43 -3.17 -3.25 8.80
CA ILE A 43 -4.48 -3.63 9.32
C ILE A 43 -4.95 -2.51 10.26
N TYR A 44 -6.07 -1.90 9.93
CA TYR A 44 -6.66 -0.81 10.69
C TYR A 44 -7.99 -1.24 11.30
N LYS A 45 -8.12 -1.10 12.63
CA LYS A 45 -9.37 -1.39 13.33
C LYS A 45 -10.30 -0.18 13.27
N TYR A 46 -11.28 -0.24 12.38
CA TYR A 46 -12.32 0.77 12.25
C TYR A 46 -13.46 0.51 13.23
N LYS A 47 -13.77 1.49 14.07
CA LYS A 47 -14.97 1.49 14.91
C LYS A 47 -15.93 2.53 14.32
N PRO A 48 -16.97 2.10 13.59
CA PRO A 48 -17.94 3.04 13.06
C PRO A 48 -18.66 3.72 14.25
N ASP A 49 -18.67 5.04 14.21
CA ASP A 49 -19.51 5.87 15.06
C ASP A 49 -20.65 6.41 14.19
N SER A 50 -21.82 6.63 14.79
CA SER A 50 -22.99 7.23 14.17
C SER A 50 -22.72 8.57 13.46
N SER A 51 -21.69 9.30 13.89
CA SER A 51 -21.29 10.59 13.34
C SER A 51 -20.26 10.50 12.20
N LEU A 52 -19.65 9.33 11.99
CA LEU A 52 -18.49 9.17 11.10
C LEU A 52 -18.88 8.42 9.82
N ASP A 53 -18.84 9.14 8.71
CA ASP A 53 -19.00 8.59 7.37
C ASP A 53 -17.79 7.70 7.01
N GLU A 54 -18.05 6.40 6.86
CA GLU A 54 -17.04 5.38 6.59
C GLU A 54 -16.27 5.65 5.29
N GLU A 55 -16.96 6.10 4.22
CA GLU A 55 -16.33 6.33 2.92
C GLU A 55 -15.38 7.53 2.96
N LYS A 56 -15.80 8.62 3.61
CA LYS A 56 -14.96 9.80 3.82
C LYS A 56 -13.76 9.47 4.68
N TYR A 57 -13.96 8.64 5.70
CA TYR A 57 -12.88 8.23 6.60
C TYR A 57 -11.84 7.34 5.89
N ILE A 58 -12.28 6.36 5.10
CA ILE A 58 -11.40 5.53 4.28
C ILE A 58 -10.61 6.39 3.29
N SER A 59 -11.27 7.36 2.64
CA SER A 59 -10.61 8.26 1.69
C SER A 59 -9.53 9.11 2.36
N PHE A 60 -9.84 9.67 3.54
CA PHE A 60 -8.87 10.39 4.35
C PHE A 60 -7.66 9.51 4.73
N LEU A 61 -7.90 8.26 5.14
CA LEU A 61 -6.81 7.33 5.48
C LEU A 61 -5.94 6.99 4.27
N LYS A 62 -6.54 6.74 3.10
CA LYS A 62 -5.80 6.50 1.85
C LYS A 62 -4.86 7.66 1.54
N GLU A 63 -5.37 8.89 1.61
CA GLU A 63 -4.57 10.08 1.32
C GLU A 63 -3.47 10.30 2.36
N LYS A 64 -3.78 10.12 3.65
CA LYS A 64 -2.81 10.19 4.74
C LYS A 64 -1.67 9.19 4.54
N PHE A 65 -1.99 7.95 4.19
CA PHE A 65 -1.00 6.91 3.92
C PHE A 65 -0.18 7.19 2.67
N LYS A 66 -0.82 7.68 1.59
CA LYS A 66 -0.13 8.06 0.37
C LYS A 66 0.94 9.11 0.63
N ARG A 67 0.61 10.16 1.39
CA ARG A 67 1.55 11.22 1.78
C ARG A 67 2.63 10.71 2.73
N LYS A 68 2.26 9.93 3.75
CA LYS A 68 3.21 9.46 4.79
C LYS A 68 4.30 8.56 4.22
N TYR A 69 3.97 7.71 3.24
CA TYR A 69 4.90 6.71 2.70
C TYR A 69 5.38 7.05 1.29
N ASN A 70 5.09 8.26 0.79
CA ASN A 70 5.33 8.65 -0.59
C ASN A 70 4.89 7.55 -1.59
N ALA A 71 3.69 7.02 -1.36
CA ALA A 71 3.22 5.83 -2.06
C ALA A 71 2.69 6.19 -3.45
N LEU A 72 2.96 5.33 -4.42
CA LEU A 72 2.37 5.40 -5.76
C LEU A 72 0.86 5.18 -5.68
N SER A 73 0.45 4.14 -4.96
CA SER A 73 -0.96 3.81 -4.72
C SER A 73 -1.21 3.27 -3.31
N VAL A 74 -2.46 3.46 -2.87
CA VAL A 74 -2.99 2.90 -1.62
C VAL A 74 -4.34 2.26 -1.92
N GLU A 75 -4.41 0.94 -1.80
CA GLU A 75 -5.62 0.16 -1.99
C GLU A 75 -6.22 -0.17 -0.62
N CYS A 76 -7.54 -0.15 -0.52
CA CYS A 76 -8.26 -0.52 0.71
C CYS A 76 -9.20 -1.66 0.38
N GLY A 77 -9.14 -2.72 1.17
CA GLY A 77 -10.02 -3.89 1.07
C GLY A 77 -10.40 -4.41 2.43
N SER A 78 -11.18 -5.49 2.43
CA SER A 78 -11.43 -6.29 3.63
C SER A 78 -10.40 -7.41 3.76
N LEU A 79 -10.29 -7.99 4.95
CA LEU A 79 -9.35 -9.08 5.20
C LEU A 79 -9.69 -10.32 4.36
N GLU A 80 -10.97 -10.55 4.04
CA GLU A 80 -11.40 -11.67 3.19
C GLU A 80 -10.88 -11.54 1.76
N ASN A 81 -10.87 -10.31 1.23
CA ASN A 81 -10.37 -10.01 -0.12
C ASN A 81 -8.87 -10.26 -0.25
N LEU A 82 -8.10 -10.03 0.82
CA LEU A 82 -6.64 -10.22 0.81
C LEU A 82 -6.24 -11.69 1.00
N LEU A 83 -7.06 -12.48 1.68
CA LEU A 83 -6.86 -13.92 1.88
C LEU A 83 -7.39 -14.79 0.72
N GLY A 84 -7.99 -14.18 -0.31
CA GLY A 84 -8.56 -14.90 -1.45
C GLY A 84 -9.72 -15.82 -1.08
N ILE A 85 -10.37 -15.58 0.06
CA ILE A 85 -11.55 -16.34 0.50
C ILE A 85 -12.75 -15.73 -0.21
N THR A 86 -12.86 -15.95 -1.51
CA THR A 86 -14.14 -15.83 -2.20
C THR A 86 -15.01 -16.96 -1.68
N GLU A 87 -16.02 -16.63 -0.87
CA GLU A 87 -17.08 -17.59 -0.56
C GLU A 87 -17.67 -18.07 -1.88
N ASN A 88 -17.34 -19.30 -2.28
CA ASN A 88 -18.11 -20.04 -3.28
C ASN A 88 -19.51 -20.23 -2.68
N LYS A 89 -20.41 -19.29 -2.95
CA LYS A 89 -21.84 -19.52 -2.74
C LYS A 89 -22.27 -20.57 -3.77
N ALA A 90 -22.59 -21.75 -3.25
CA ALA A 90 -23.25 -22.85 -3.94
C ALA A 90 -24.64 -22.46 -4.46
#